data_AF-A0A7K3G7A6-F1
#
_entry.id   AF-A0A7K3G7A6-F1
#
_cell.length_a   1.000
_cell.length_b   1.000
_cell.length_c   1.000
_cell.angle_alpha   90.00
_cell.angle_beta   90.00
_cell.angle_gamma   90.00
#
_symmetry.space_group_name_H-M   'P 1'
#
loop_
_entity.id
_entity.type
_entity.pdbx_description
1 polymer ?
#
loop_
_entity_poly.entity_id
_entity_poly.type
_entity_poly.pdbx_seq_one_letter_code
_entity_poly.pdbx_strand_id
1 'polypeptide(L)'
;MAVNADGRLEVFALEPGGSGIRHRWQEGPGGAWTPAWHRFGTAAGTAPRAARDGGGRLTVTAVGPSGAGTFARRQTVPSGGWDEWLPLFGWSAAAPALAVNADGRLEAFSLAPGGARLVHRWQTGPGGPWDPAREFGEPGLRLAATPTAAVDATGRIHVLAVTVDGLVRTRVQERPSGGWRPWSAFGDRPVAPLVSGTPSG
;
A
#
# COMPACT_ATOMS: atom_id res chain seq x y z
N MET A 1 -6.64 -6.67 4.86
CA MET A 1 -7.66 -7.56 4.26
C MET A 1 -7.84 -7.16 2.81
N ALA A 2 -8.14 -8.11 1.93
CA ALA A 2 -8.50 -7.87 0.53
C ALA A 2 -9.58 -8.88 0.07
N VAL A 3 -10.21 -8.60 -1.06
CA VAL A 3 -11.22 -9.48 -1.68
C VAL A 3 -10.56 -10.20 -2.85
N ASN A 4 -10.55 -11.53 -2.83
CA ASN A 4 -10.10 -12.38 -3.94
C ASN A 4 -11.01 -12.21 -5.18
N ALA A 5 -10.55 -12.62 -6.36
CA ALA A 5 -11.35 -12.51 -7.59
C ALA A 5 -12.64 -13.36 -7.54
N ASP A 6 -12.62 -14.45 -6.77
CA ASP A 6 -13.78 -15.32 -6.54
C ASP A 6 -14.74 -14.79 -5.45
N GLY A 7 -14.48 -13.61 -4.87
CA GLY A 7 -15.32 -12.97 -3.86
C GLY A 7 -15.00 -13.36 -2.41
N ARG A 8 -14.05 -14.26 -2.16
CA ARG A 8 -13.63 -14.63 -0.80
C ARG A 8 -12.80 -13.52 -0.16
N LEU A 9 -13.03 -13.22 1.11
CA LEU A 9 -12.14 -12.35 1.88
C LEU A 9 -10.86 -13.08 2.28
N GLU A 10 -9.75 -12.36 2.27
CA GLU A 10 -8.47 -12.81 2.79
C GLU A 10 -7.81 -11.73 3.65
N VAL A 11 -7.38 -12.12 4.84
CA VAL A 11 -6.77 -11.24 5.84
C VAL A 11 -5.29 -11.57 5.93
N PHE A 12 -4.46 -10.53 5.93
CA PHE A 12 -3.02 -10.60 6.19
C PHE A 12 -2.77 -9.80 7.47
N ALA A 13 -2.05 -10.40 8.42
CA ALA A 13 -1.82 -9.83 9.74
C ALA A 13 -0.34 -9.98 10.13
N LEU A 14 0.16 -9.01 10.89
CA LEU A 14 1.45 -9.16 11.56
C LEU A 14 1.33 -10.11 12.74
N GLU A 15 2.37 -10.92 12.93
CA GLU A 15 2.54 -11.67 14.16
C GLU A 15 2.91 -10.74 15.31
N PRO A 16 2.60 -11.12 16.57
CA PRO A 16 3.14 -10.45 17.75
C PRO A 16 4.65 -10.29 17.65
N GLY A 17 5.16 -9.10 18.03
CA GLY A 17 6.58 -8.76 17.86
C GLY A 17 6.98 -8.38 16.42
N GLY A 18 6.07 -8.45 15.45
CA GLY A 18 6.26 -7.88 14.12
C GLY A 18 7.26 -8.62 13.23
N SER A 19 7.64 -9.85 13.56
CA SER A 19 8.66 -10.63 12.86
C SER A 19 8.12 -11.40 11.64
N GLY A 20 6.81 -11.58 11.56
CA GLY A 20 6.18 -12.42 10.55
C GLY A 20 4.82 -11.93 10.09
N ILE A 21 4.39 -12.46 8.96
CA ILE A 21 3.08 -12.24 8.36
C ILE A 21 2.33 -13.56 8.35
N ARG A 22 1.10 -13.55 8.86
CA ARG A 22 0.13 -14.63 8.74
C ARG A 22 -1.00 -14.23 7.82
N HIS A 23 -1.62 -15.22 7.21
CA HIS A 23 -2.85 -15.01 6.46
C HIS A 23 -3.89 -16.08 6.74
N ARG A 24 -5.15 -15.72 6.49
CA ARG A 24 -6.33 -16.57 6.64
C ARG A 24 -7.39 -16.10 5.64
N TRP A 25 -8.15 -17.03 5.06
CA TRP A 25 -9.13 -16.72 4.01
C TRP A 25 -10.47 -17.43 4.26
N GLN A 26 -11.53 -16.89 3.67
CA GLN A 26 -12.81 -17.60 3.58
C GLN A 26 -12.72 -18.77 2.60
N GLU A 27 -13.36 -19.90 2.88
CA GLU A 27 -13.44 -21.07 2.00
C GLU A 27 -14.47 -20.89 0.87
N GLY A 28 -15.42 -19.97 1.04
CA GLY A 28 -16.36 -19.50 0.04
C GLY A 28 -16.81 -18.05 0.34
N PRO A 29 -17.36 -17.29 -0.62
CA PRO A 29 -17.81 -15.93 -0.37
C PRO A 29 -18.83 -15.87 0.77
N GLY A 30 -18.55 -15.09 1.82
CA GLY A 30 -19.40 -15.03 3.01
C GLY A 30 -19.43 -16.32 3.86
N GLY A 31 -18.62 -17.32 3.51
CA GLY A 31 -18.57 -18.62 4.18
C GLY A 31 -17.62 -18.67 5.37
N ALA A 32 -17.38 -19.89 5.85
CA ALA A 32 -16.44 -20.17 6.92
C ALA A 32 -15.02 -19.73 6.53
N TRP A 33 -14.22 -19.38 7.54
CA TRP A 33 -12.78 -19.14 7.37
C TRP A 33 -12.03 -20.46 7.52
N THR A 34 -10.89 -20.61 6.84
CA THR A 34 -10.00 -21.76 7.05
C THR A 34 -9.72 -21.98 8.53
N PRO A 35 -9.53 -23.21 9.02
CA PRO A 35 -9.49 -23.48 10.46
C PRO A 35 -8.30 -22.85 11.17
N ALA A 36 -7.22 -22.51 10.46
CA ALA A 36 -5.99 -21.99 11.04
C ALA A 36 -5.45 -20.77 10.30
N TRP A 37 -4.56 -20.04 10.97
CA TRP A 37 -3.70 -19.03 10.37
C TRP A 37 -2.47 -19.69 9.74
N HIS A 38 -2.20 -19.37 8.47
CA HIS A 38 -1.07 -19.92 7.73
C HIS A 38 0.08 -18.91 7.68
N ARG A 39 1.33 -19.39 7.59
CA ARG A 39 2.51 -18.53 7.44
C ARG A 39 2.56 -17.96 6.02
N PHE A 40 2.72 -16.64 5.92
CA PHE A 40 2.75 -15.93 4.63
C PHE A 40 4.12 -15.32 4.31
N GLY A 41 4.87 -14.90 5.32
CA GLY A 41 6.19 -14.30 5.11
C GLY A 41 6.82 -13.79 6.40
N THR A 42 7.94 -13.10 6.26
CA THR A 42 8.57 -12.31 7.34
C THR A 42 8.28 -10.82 7.12
N ALA A 43 8.37 -10.02 8.19
CA ALA A 43 8.21 -8.57 8.12
C ALA A 43 9.09 -7.89 9.18
N ALA A 44 9.23 -6.56 9.06
CA ALA A 44 9.80 -5.72 10.11
C ALA A 44 8.74 -4.76 10.68
N GLY A 45 7.89 -5.27 11.56
CA GLY A 45 7.09 -4.46 12.49
C GLY A 45 5.91 -3.67 11.89
N THR A 46 5.76 -3.62 10.56
CA THR A 46 4.69 -2.83 9.92
C THR A 46 3.68 -3.70 9.18
N ALA A 47 2.39 -3.37 9.35
CA ALA A 47 1.32 -4.18 8.79
C ALA A 47 1.41 -4.23 7.26
N PRO A 48 1.25 -5.42 6.66
CA PRO A 48 1.26 -5.53 5.21
C PRO A 48 0.02 -4.85 4.62
N ARG A 49 0.15 -4.37 3.37
CA ARG A 49 -0.98 -3.83 2.60
C ARG A 49 -1.27 -4.76 1.43
N ALA A 50 -2.53 -4.84 1.01
CA ALA A 50 -2.93 -5.74 -0.07
C ALA A 50 -3.92 -5.03 -1.01
N ALA A 51 -3.79 -5.26 -2.31
CA ALA A 51 -4.73 -4.76 -3.33
C ALA A 51 -4.87 -5.77 -4.47
N ARG A 52 -6.03 -5.76 -5.13
CA ARG A 52 -6.31 -6.58 -6.32
C ARG A 52 -6.06 -5.76 -7.58
N ASP A 53 -5.29 -6.29 -8.52
CA ASP A 53 -5.14 -5.70 -9.85
C ASP A 53 -6.34 -6.03 -10.75
N GLY A 54 -6.42 -5.38 -11.92
CA GLY A 54 -7.47 -5.62 -12.91
C GLY A 54 -7.43 -7.00 -13.56
N GLY A 55 -6.34 -7.75 -13.38
CA GLY A 55 -6.23 -9.16 -13.75
C GLY A 55 -6.79 -10.11 -12.68
N GLY A 56 -7.31 -9.59 -11.56
CA GLY A 56 -7.94 -10.36 -10.49
C GLY A 56 -6.97 -10.93 -9.46
N ARG A 57 -5.66 -10.66 -9.57
CA ARG A 57 -4.67 -11.17 -8.61
C ARG A 57 -4.47 -10.19 -7.46
N LEU A 58 -4.36 -10.73 -6.24
CA LEU A 58 -3.90 -9.96 -5.09
C LEU A 58 -2.39 -9.72 -5.16
N THR A 59 -1.96 -8.51 -4.82
CA THR A 59 -0.58 -8.15 -4.49
C THR A 59 -0.53 -7.70 -3.05
N VAL A 60 0.38 -8.28 -2.26
CA VAL A 60 0.67 -7.92 -0.87
C VAL A 60 2.02 -7.23 -0.80
N THR A 61 2.11 -6.09 -0.12
CA THR A 61 3.35 -5.38 0.15
C THR A 61 3.69 -5.38 1.63
N ALA A 62 4.98 -5.47 1.94
CA ALA A 62 5.50 -5.46 3.30
C ALA A 62 6.90 -4.83 3.37
N VAL A 63 7.27 -4.36 4.57
CA VAL A 63 8.66 -4.00 4.87
C VAL A 63 9.42 -5.30 5.16
N GLY A 64 10.54 -5.51 4.45
CA GLY A 64 11.38 -6.68 4.63
C GLY A 64 12.02 -6.71 6.02
N PRO A 65 12.45 -7.88 6.51
CA PRO A 65 12.84 -8.09 7.91
C PRO A 65 14.04 -7.25 8.39
N SER A 66 14.92 -6.80 7.48
CA SER A 66 16.03 -5.88 7.82
C SER A 66 15.59 -4.42 7.98
N GLY A 67 14.35 -4.09 7.62
CA GLY A 67 13.88 -2.72 7.51
C GLY A 67 14.42 -1.97 6.29
N ALA A 68 15.40 -2.50 5.55
CA ALA A 68 16.12 -1.77 4.50
C ALA A 68 15.36 -1.61 3.17
N GLY A 69 14.23 -2.31 3.00
CA GLY A 69 13.48 -2.32 1.75
C GLY A 69 12.05 -2.79 1.92
N THR A 70 11.24 -2.57 0.90
CA THR A 70 9.88 -3.10 0.80
C THR A 70 9.79 -4.07 -0.36
N PHE A 71 8.95 -5.08 -0.17
CA PHE A 71 8.78 -6.19 -1.10
C PHE A 71 7.32 -6.35 -1.45
N ALA A 72 7.06 -6.91 -2.62
CA ALA A 72 5.74 -7.31 -3.09
C ALA A 72 5.69 -8.81 -3.33
N ARG A 73 4.59 -9.45 -2.95
CA ARG A 73 4.25 -10.84 -3.27
C ARG A 73 2.88 -10.87 -3.92
N ARG A 74 2.78 -11.45 -5.11
CA ARG A 74 1.54 -11.47 -5.90
C ARG A 74 1.03 -12.90 -6.02
N GLN A 75 -0.28 -13.07 -6.14
CA GLN A 75 -0.83 -14.37 -6.51
C GLN A 75 -0.33 -14.81 -7.89
N THR A 76 -0.12 -16.12 -8.09
CA THR A 76 0.29 -16.64 -9.40
C THR A 76 -0.86 -16.60 -10.40
N VAL A 77 -2.07 -16.92 -9.92
CA VAL A 77 -3.34 -16.88 -10.66
C VAL A 77 -4.42 -16.21 -9.79
N PRO A 78 -5.51 -15.69 -10.36
CA PRO A 78 -6.58 -15.09 -9.57
C PRO A 78 -7.07 -16.05 -8.48
N SER A 79 -7.07 -15.59 -7.22
CA SER A 79 -7.51 -16.36 -6.05
C SER A 79 -6.71 -17.63 -5.73
N GLY A 80 -5.48 -17.78 -6.26
CA GLY A 80 -4.69 -18.99 -6.07
C GLY A 80 -3.18 -18.80 -6.22
N GLY A 81 -2.43 -19.56 -5.40
CA GLY A 81 -0.97 -19.57 -5.38
C GLY A 81 -0.34 -18.21 -5.03
N TRP A 82 0.97 -18.20 -4.83
CA TRP A 82 1.73 -16.98 -4.54
C TRP A 82 3.15 -17.08 -5.11
N ASP A 83 3.55 -16.04 -5.85
CA ASP A 83 4.91 -15.85 -6.34
C ASP A 83 5.89 -15.70 -5.15
N GLU A 84 7.19 -15.65 -5.43
CA GLU A 84 8.18 -15.23 -4.44
C GLU A 84 8.06 -13.74 -4.09
N TRP A 85 8.65 -13.33 -2.96
CA TRP A 85 8.77 -11.91 -2.61
C TRP A 85 9.81 -11.22 -3.51
N LEU A 86 9.40 -10.15 -4.19
CA LEU A 86 10.28 -9.37 -5.07
C LEU A 86 10.45 -7.94 -4.54
N PRO A 87 11.64 -7.31 -4.71
CA PRO A 87 11.87 -5.93 -4.30
C PRO A 87 10.91 -4.94 -4.98
N LEU A 88 10.34 -4.00 -4.20
CA LEU A 88 9.42 -2.97 -4.71
C LEU A 88 9.99 -1.56 -4.53
N PHE A 89 10.41 -1.19 -3.32
CA PHE A 89 11.14 0.05 -3.04
C PHE A 89 12.29 -0.19 -2.06
N GLY A 90 13.18 0.80 -1.93
CA GLY A 90 14.19 0.85 -0.87
C GLY A 90 13.59 1.18 0.51
N TRP A 91 14.42 1.76 1.37
CA TRP A 91 14.08 2.06 2.76
C TRP A 91 12.80 2.91 2.87
N SER A 92 11.82 2.39 3.60
CA SER A 92 10.47 2.96 3.70
C SER A 92 10.00 2.96 5.15
N ALA A 93 9.20 3.96 5.55
CA ALA A 93 8.67 4.09 6.90
C ALA A 93 7.64 2.99 7.25
N ALA A 94 6.92 2.48 6.25
CA ALA A 94 5.93 1.43 6.36
C ALA A 94 5.70 0.72 5.02
N ALA A 95 4.85 -0.30 5.01
CA ALA A 95 4.39 -0.93 3.77
C ALA A 95 3.78 0.11 2.80
N PRO A 96 4.16 0.10 1.51
CA PRO A 96 3.68 1.06 0.51
C PRO A 96 2.17 1.00 0.34
N ALA A 97 1.53 2.18 0.27
CA ALA A 97 0.11 2.27 -0.06
C ALA A 97 -0.11 1.82 -1.51
N LEU A 98 -1.21 1.12 -1.77
CA LEU A 98 -1.59 0.63 -3.10
C LEU A 98 -2.92 1.21 -3.51
N ALA A 99 -3.03 1.63 -4.77
CA ALA A 99 -4.29 1.94 -5.42
C ALA A 99 -4.36 1.26 -6.78
N VAL A 100 -5.56 0.90 -7.22
CA VAL A 100 -5.79 0.34 -8.56
C VAL A 100 -6.23 1.47 -9.49
N ASN A 101 -5.51 1.65 -10.59
CA ASN A 101 -5.88 2.59 -11.64
C ASN A 101 -7.13 2.10 -12.39
N ALA A 102 -7.80 3.01 -13.11
CA ALA A 102 -8.99 2.67 -13.90
C ALA A 102 -8.73 1.63 -15.00
N ASP A 103 -7.50 1.57 -15.51
CA ASP A 103 -7.02 0.55 -16.45
C ASP A 103 -6.55 -0.76 -15.78
N GLY A 104 -6.77 -0.91 -14.48
CA GLY A 104 -6.47 -2.14 -13.72
C GLY A 104 -5.02 -2.26 -13.24
N ARG A 105 -4.15 -1.29 -13.51
CA ARG A 105 -2.75 -1.32 -13.05
C ARG A 105 -2.66 -0.89 -11.59
N LEU A 106 -1.89 -1.61 -10.77
CA LEU A 106 -1.58 -1.11 -9.42
C LEU A 106 -0.57 0.03 -9.49
N GLU A 107 -0.78 1.04 -8.65
CA GLU A 107 0.18 2.10 -8.35
C GLU A 107 0.47 2.10 -6.86
N ALA A 108 1.76 2.17 -6.54
CA ALA A 108 2.28 2.06 -5.20
C ALA A 108 2.96 3.37 -4.79
N PHE A 109 2.72 3.80 -3.55
CA PHE A 109 3.27 5.02 -2.96
C PHE A 109 4.07 4.66 -1.70
N SER A 110 5.35 5.05 -1.67
CA SER A 110 6.24 4.77 -0.55
C SER A 110 6.80 6.04 0.05
N LEU A 111 6.69 6.15 1.38
CA LEU A 111 7.24 7.24 2.16
C LEU A 111 8.54 6.78 2.82
N ALA A 112 9.61 7.53 2.63
CA ALA A 112 10.87 7.31 3.32
C ALA A 112 10.73 7.60 4.84
N PRO A 113 11.51 6.94 5.70
CA PRO A 113 11.57 7.26 7.12
C PRO A 113 11.84 8.75 7.38
N GLY A 114 11.19 9.30 8.41
CA GLY A 114 11.25 10.73 8.71
C GLY A 114 10.42 11.63 7.77
N GLY A 115 9.68 11.04 6.83
CA GLY A 115 8.61 11.72 6.09
C GLY A 115 9.05 12.66 4.97
N ALA A 116 10.35 12.78 4.70
CA ALA A 116 10.90 13.81 3.82
C ALA A 116 10.82 13.50 2.32
N ARG A 117 10.54 12.24 1.95
CA ARG A 117 10.55 11.82 0.54
C ARG A 117 9.45 10.82 0.26
N LEU A 118 8.53 11.20 -0.63
CA LEU A 118 7.46 10.34 -1.13
C LEU A 118 7.76 10.01 -2.59
N VAL A 119 7.85 8.72 -2.90
CA VAL A 119 8.04 8.20 -4.25
C VAL A 119 6.85 7.33 -4.65
N HIS A 120 6.63 7.20 -5.95
CA HIS A 120 5.64 6.28 -6.48
C HIS A 120 6.18 5.47 -7.66
N ARG A 121 5.53 4.34 -7.94
CA ARG A 121 5.72 3.55 -9.16
C ARG A 121 4.45 2.77 -9.48
N TRP A 122 4.25 2.40 -10.73
CA TRP A 122 3.06 1.68 -11.18
C TRP A 122 3.42 0.47 -12.02
N GLN A 123 2.50 -0.48 -12.15
CA GLN A 123 2.66 -1.60 -13.07
C GLN A 123 2.54 -1.12 -14.51
N THR A 124 3.28 -1.68 -15.46
CA THR A 124 3.18 -1.33 -16.89
C THR A 124 1.91 -1.89 -17.56
N GLY A 125 1.30 -2.90 -16.95
CA GLY A 125 0.00 -3.49 -17.29
C GLY A 125 -0.60 -4.21 -16.07
N PRO A 126 -1.87 -4.62 -16.06
CA PRO A 126 -2.49 -5.29 -14.90
C PRO A 126 -1.71 -6.54 -14.46
N GLY A 127 -1.11 -6.48 -13.28
CA GLY A 127 -0.27 -7.56 -12.76
C GLY A 127 1.06 -7.77 -13.49
N GLY A 128 1.47 -6.81 -14.32
CA GLY A 128 2.75 -6.79 -15.04
C GLY A 128 3.92 -6.27 -14.20
N PRO A 129 5.10 -6.09 -14.82
CA PRO A 129 6.26 -5.54 -14.14
C PRO A 129 6.03 -4.08 -13.70
N TRP A 130 6.83 -3.62 -12.75
CA TRP A 130 6.72 -2.26 -12.21
C TRP A 130 7.67 -1.30 -12.93
N ASP A 131 7.18 -0.13 -13.33
CA ASP A 131 8.02 0.97 -13.82
C ASP A 131 9.02 1.45 -12.76
N PRO A 132 10.15 2.10 -13.12
CA PRO A 132 11.06 2.70 -12.15
C PRO A 132 10.37 3.70 -11.21
N ALA A 133 10.80 3.77 -9.95
CA ALA A 133 10.25 4.71 -8.98
C ALA A 133 10.59 6.16 -9.35
N ARG A 134 9.62 7.07 -9.14
CA ARG A 134 9.74 8.50 -9.42
C ARG A 134 9.38 9.33 -8.20
N GLU A 135 9.93 10.54 -8.12
CA GLU A 135 9.54 11.51 -7.10
C GLU A 135 8.05 11.84 -7.21
N PHE A 136 7.36 11.81 -6.08
CA PHE A 136 5.93 12.10 -6.00
C PHE A 136 5.60 13.19 -4.97
N GLY A 137 6.47 13.41 -3.99
CA GLY A 137 6.31 14.42 -2.95
C GLY A 137 6.47 15.87 -3.42
N GLU A 138 6.15 16.80 -2.52
CA GLU A 138 6.39 18.23 -2.68
C GLU A 138 7.71 18.60 -1.98
N PRO A 139 8.67 19.26 -2.66
CA PRO A 139 9.96 19.62 -2.05
C PRO A 139 9.79 20.43 -0.77
N GLY A 140 10.58 20.09 0.26
CA GLY A 140 10.58 20.79 1.55
C GLY A 140 9.48 20.37 2.53
N LEU A 141 8.51 19.55 2.09
CA LEU A 141 7.40 19.12 2.93
C LEU A 141 7.69 17.77 3.59
N ARG A 142 7.44 17.67 4.90
CA ARG A 142 7.53 16.41 5.66
C ARG A 142 6.14 15.86 5.97
N LEU A 143 5.95 14.59 5.66
CA LEU A 143 4.72 13.85 5.94
C LEU A 143 4.79 13.12 7.27
N ALA A 144 3.68 13.12 8.01
CA ALA A 144 3.56 12.40 9.29
C ALA A 144 3.46 10.87 9.10
N ALA A 145 2.91 10.42 7.97
CA ALA A 145 2.71 9.00 7.67
C ALA A 145 2.57 8.75 6.16
N THR A 146 2.68 7.47 5.75
CA THR A 146 2.40 7.04 4.37
C THR A 146 1.02 7.52 3.95
N PRO A 147 0.87 8.14 2.76
CA PRO A 147 -0.39 8.74 2.35
C PRO A 147 -1.49 7.70 2.14
N THR A 148 -2.73 8.19 2.11
CA THR A 148 -3.89 7.40 1.69
C THR A 148 -4.17 7.67 0.23
N ALA A 149 -4.38 6.61 -0.55
CA ALA A 149 -4.77 6.70 -1.96
C ALA A 149 -6.14 6.06 -2.15
N ALA A 150 -7.06 6.77 -2.81
CA ALA A 150 -8.41 6.31 -3.09
C ALA A 150 -8.82 6.65 -4.51
N VAL A 151 -9.69 5.85 -5.12
CA VAL A 151 -10.19 6.07 -6.47
C VAL A 151 -11.57 6.73 -6.39
N ASP A 152 -11.77 7.82 -7.13
CA ASP A 152 -13.09 8.46 -7.22
C ASP A 152 -14.00 7.72 -8.24
N ALA A 153 -15.29 8.10 -8.29
CA ALA A 153 -16.25 7.51 -9.20
C ALA A 153 -15.91 7.71 -10.70
N THR A 154 -14.99 8.63 -11.02
CA THR A 154 -14.51 8.86 -12.40
C THR A 154 -13.32 7.96 -12.75
N GLY A 155 -12.78 7.22 -11.79
CA GLY A 155 -11.61 6.36 -11.98
C GLY A 155 -10.27 7.06 -11.75
N ARG A 156 -10.26 8.28 -11.17
CA ARG A 156 -9.01 8.99 -10.85
C ARG A 156 -8.56 8.66 -9.44
N ILE A 157 -7.27 8.45 -9.27
CA ILE A 157 -6.68 8.32 -7.93
C ILE A 157 -6.51 9.71 -7.29
N HIS A 158 -6.97 9.83 -6.06
CA HIS A 158 -6.69 10.92 -5.12
C HIS A 158 -5.72 10.41 -4.06
N VAL A 159 -4.64 11.15 -3.83
CA VAL A 159 -3.68 10.89 -2.77
C VAL A 159 -3.78 12.02 -1.75
N LEU A 160 -4.12 11.66 -0.51
CA LEU A 160 -4.18 12.57 0.61
C LEU A 160 -3.03 12.26 1.57
N ALA A 161 -2.32 13.31 1.98
CA ALA A 161 -1.13 13.21 2.81
C ALA A 161 -1.20 14.22 3.96
N VAL A 162 -0.93 13.77 5.19
CA VAL A 162 -0.89 14.63 6.38
C VAL A 162 0.55 15.05 6.63
N THR A 163 0.78 16.36 6.78
CA THR A 163 2.10 16.90 7.12
C THR A 163 2.40 16.71 8.60
N VAL A 164 3.66 16.84 9.00
CA VAL A 164 4.05 16.83 10.42
C VAL A 164 3.42 17.99 11.22
N ASP A 165 3.05 19.07 10.54
CA ASP A 165 2.34 20.23 11.11
C ASP A 165 0.81 20.04 11.16
N GLY A 166 0.32 18.86 10.77
CA GLY A 166 -1.10 18.50 10.79
C GLY A 166 -1.90 19.02 9.60
N LEU A 167 -1.29 19.68 8.61
CA LEU A 167 -2.01 20.11 7.40
C LEU A 167 -2.28 18.91 6.47
N VAL A 168 -3.36 18.97 5.70
CA VAL A 168 -3.67 17.94 4.69
C VAL A 168 -3.34 18.50 3.30
N ARG A 169 -2.52 17.75 2.56
CA ARG A 169 -2.21 17.99 1.15
C ARG A 169 -2.94 16.96 0.30
N THR A 170 -3.39 17.35 -0.88
CA THR A 170 -3.99 16.46 -1.86
C THR A 170 -3.34 16.58 -3.23
N ARG A 171 -3.18 15.44 -3.91
CA ARG A 171 -2.79 15.34 -5.31
C ARG A 171 -3.72 14.37 -6.01
N VAL A 172 -4.26 14.76 -7.16
CA VAL A 172 -5.22 13.96 -7.93
C VAL A 172 -4.70 13.74 -9.34
N GLN A 173 -5.00 12.58 -9.90
CA GLN A 173 -4.74 12.33 -11.31
C GLN A 173 -5.47 13.36 -12.19
N GLU A 174 -4.85 13.75 -13.31
CA GLU A 174 -5.48 14.69 -14.25
C GLU A 174 -6.65 14.04 -14.97
N ARG A 175 -6.43 12.80 -15.42
CA ARG A 175 -7.40 11.91 -16.05
C ARG A 175 -7.22 10.50 -15.48
N PRO A 176 -8.22 9.61 -15.60
CA PRO A 176 -8.07 8.22 -15.15
C PRO A 176 -6.80 7.60 -15.75
N SER A 177 -5.99 6.97 -14.89
CA SER A 177 -4.74 6.30 -15.28
C SER A 177 -3.69 7.19 -15.95
N GLY A 178 -3.73 8.52 -15.78
CA GLY A 178 -2.76 9.39 -16.44
C GLY A 178 -2.63 10.80 -15.88
N GLY A 179 -1.36 11.23 -15.79
CA GLY A 179 -0.98 12.56 -15.31
C GLY A 179 -1.31 12.77 -13.83
N TRP A 180 -0.69 13.77 -13.25
CA TRP A 180 -0.95 14.16 -11.87
C TRP A 180 -0.94 15.68 -11.77
N ARG A 181 -2.03 16.24 -11.24
CA ARG A 181 -2.08 17.66 -10.90
C ARG A 181 -0.99 17.99 -9.87
N PRO A 182 -0.59 19.27 -9.73
CA PRO A 182 0.24 19.69 -8.60
C PRO A 182 -0.42 19.35 -7.25
N TRP A 183 0.40 19.21 -6.21
CA TRP A 183 -0.09 19.16 -4.84
C TRP A 183 -0.81 20.47 -4.49
N SER A 184 -1.89 20.36 -3.72
CA SER A 184 -2.69 21.49 -3.26
C SER A 184 -3.15 21.27 -1.82
N ALA A 185 -3.61 22.34 -1.16
CA ALA A 185 -4.13 22.23 0.19
C ALA A 185 -5.49 21.54 0.16
N PHE A 186 -5.75 20.65 1.12
CA PHE A 186 -7.05 20.04 1.33
C PHE A 186 -7.70 20.67 2.57
N GLY A 187 -8.27 21.85 2.35
CA GLY A 187 -8.76 22.70 3.44
C GLY A 187 -7.64 23.30 4.28
N ASP A 188 -8.04 24.10 5.28
CA ASP A 188 -7.12 24.97 6.03
C ASP A 188 -7.01 24.59 7.52
N ARG A 189 -7.74 23.58 7.96
CA ARG A 189 -7.77 23.16 9.37
C ARG A 189 -6.72 22.08 9.65
N PRO A 190 -5.85 22.27 10.65
CA PRO A 190 -4.95 21.23 11.10
C PRO A 190 -5.72 20.02 11.64
N VAL A 191 -5.26 18.83 11.29
CA VAL A 191 -5.68 17.54 11.84
C VAL A 191 -4.56 17.07 12.77
N ALA A 192 -4.90 16.52 13.93
CA ALA A 192 -3.89 15.98 14.84
C ALA A 192 -3.06 14.87 14.14
N PRO A 193 -1.74 15.03 13.99
CA PRO A 193 -0.92 13.99 13.40
C PRO A 193 -0.82 12.80 14.37
N LEU A 194 -1.05 11.58 13.87
CA LEU A 194 -0.76 10.37 14.62
C LEU A 194 0.76 10.19 14.68
N VAL A 195 1.40 10.74 15.71
CA VAL A 195 2.77 10.37 16.05
C VAL A 195 2.68 9.04 16.78
N SER A 196 3.21 7.97 16.16
CA SER A 196 3.37 6.68 16.85
C SER A 196 4.38 6.85 17.98
N GLY A 197 3.89 7.09 19.19
CA GLY A 197 4.72 7.16 20.40
C GLY A 197 5.29 5.78 20.74
N THR A 198 6.57 5.76 21.08
CA THR A 198 7.20 4.65 21.81
C THR A 198 6.43 4.38 23.10
N PRO A 199 6.26 3.11 23.53
CA PRO A 199 5.74 2.83 24.85
C PRO A 199 6.71 3.44 25.88
N SER A 200 6.20 4.32 26.73
CA SER A 200 6.85 4.64 28.01
C SER A 200 7.02 3.34 28.80
N GLY A 201 8.23 3.15 29.34
CA GLY A 201 8.72 1.90 29.93
C GLY A 201 8.05 1.45 31.23
#